data_AF-A0A1Y1QCQ7-F1
#
_entry.id   AF-A0A1Y1QCQ7-F1
#
_cell.length_a   1.000
_cell.length_b   1.000
_cell.length_c   1.000
_cell.angle_alpha   90.00
_cell.angle_beta   90.00
_cell.angle_gamma   90.00
#
_symmetry.space_group_name_H-M   'P 1'
#
loop_
_entity.id
_entity.type
_entity.pdbx_description
1 polymer ?
#
loop_
_entity_poly.entity_id
_entity_poly.type
_entity_poly.pdbx_seq_one_letter_code
_entity_poly.pdbx_strand_id
1 'polypeptide(L)'
;MLGSDRGISQGAILSPLMCNLYLHDFDIALEKANIPFVRYADDFLLFTSSKALAEKALDHVRGILAKLDLELHSGKTRVARSSPELVFLGERLPNPKQ
;
A
#
# COMPACT_ATOMS: atom_id res chain seq x y z
N MET A 1 -28.85 15.59 -7.86
CA MET A 1 -27.87 15.95 -6.82
C MET A 1 -27.67 14.75 -5.92
N LEU A 2 -26.42 14.48 -5.46
CA LEU A 2 -25.84 13.24 -4.89
C LEU A 2 -25.16 12.42 -6.02
N GLY A 3 -23.85 12.53 -6.32
CA GLY A 3 -22.64 12.38 -5.48
C GLY A 3 -22.20 10.91 -5.59
N SER A 4 -21.12 10.48 -6.27
CA SER A 4 -19.72 10.92 -6.32
C SER A 4 -19.06 10.55 -7.66
N ASP A 5 -18.23 11.45 -8.19
CA ASP A 5 -17.75 11.46 -9.59
C ASP A 5 -16.42 10.70 -9.85
N ARG A 6 -15.99 9.82 -8.92
CA ARG A 6 -14.80 8.96 -9.08
C ARG A 6 -14.96 7.63 -8.35
N GLY A 7 -14.83 6.54 -9.11
CA GLY A 7 -14.88 5.18 -8.61
C GLY A 7 -15.29 4.21 -9.71
N ILE A 8 -14.70 3.02 -9.74
CA ILE A 8 -15.15 1.92 -10.60
C ILE A 8 -16.26 1.19 -9.86
N SER A 9 -17.36 0.83 -10.55
CA SER A 9 -18.45 0.07 -9.95
C SER A 9 -17.94 -1.24 -9.33
N GLN A 10 -18.20 -1.44 -8.04
CA GLN A 10 -17.93 -2.72 -7.35
C GLN A 10 -18.68 -3.84 -8.09
N GLY A 11 -17.96 -4.70 -8.80
CA GLY A 11 -18.52 -5.77 -9.64
C GLY A 11 -18.20 -5.67 -11.14
N ALA A 12 -17.53 -4.60 -11.60
CA ALA A 12 -16.96 -4.60 -12.93
C ALA A 12 -15.77 -5.58 -12.97
N ILE A 13 -15.80 -6.56 -13.88
CA ILE A 13 -14.72 -7.56 -14.10
C ILE A 13 -13.35 -6.88 -14.31
N LEU A 14 -13.35 -5.62 -14.73
CA LEU A 14 -12.16 -4.81 -14.99
C LEU A 14 -11.58 -4.12 -13.75
N SER A 15 -12.30 -4.04 -12.63
CA SER A 15 -11.83 -3.32 -11.43
C SER A 15 -10.47 -3.81 -10.92
N PRO A 16 -10.21 -5.15 -10.81
CA PRO A 16 -8.91 -5.64 -10.37
C PRO A 16 -7.77 -5.29 -11.35
N LEU A 17 -8.07 -5.30 -12.65
CA LEU A 17 -7.10 -4.95 -13.69
C LEU A 17 -6.76 -3.46 -13.66
N MET A 18 -7.78 -2.61 -13.51
CA MET A 18 -7.61 -1.15 -13.47
C MET A 18 -6.82 -0.72 -12.25
N CYS A 19 -7.04 -1.30 -11.07
CA CYS A 19 -6.22 -1.02 -9.88
C CYS A 19 -4.75 -1.36 -10.12
N ASN A 20 -4.47 -2.52 -10.74
CA ASN A 20 -3.10 -2.94 -11.01
C ASN A 20 -2.41 -2.08 -12.05
N LEU A 21 -3.12 -1.65 -13.11
CA LEU A 21 -2.56 -0.73 -14.11
C LEU A 21 -2.29 0.65 -13.51
N TYR A 22 -3.24 1.17 -12.72
CA TYR A 22 -3.14 2.49 -12.11
C TYR A 22 -2.00 2.58 -11.08
N LEU A 23 -1.79 1.51 -10.31
CA LEU A 23 -0.72 1.43 -9.30
C LEU A 23 0.63 0.97 -9.87
N HIS A 24 0.77 0.81 -11.18
CA HIS A 24 2.05 0.44 -11.78
C HIS A 24 3.13 1.50 -11.55
N ASP A 25 2.79 2.78 -11.68
CA ASP A 25 3.72 3.89 -11.40
C ASP A 25 4.12 3.96 -9.93
N PHE A 26 3.23 3.52 -9.04
CA PHE A 26 3.52 3.38 -7.61
C PHE A 26 4.58 2.29 -7.37
N ASP A 27 4.45 1.13 -8.00
CA ASP A 27 5.44 0.05 -7.90
C ASP A 27 6.81 0.50 -8.41
N ILE A 28 6.86 1.15 -9.58
CA ILE A 28 8.11 1.68 -10.16
C ILE A 28 8.76 2.69 -9.21
N ALA A 29 7.97 3.55 -8.55
CA ALA A 29 8.50 4.51 -7.60
C ALA A 29 9.12 3.83 -6.37
N LEU A 30 8.49 2.78 -5.85
CA LEU A 30 9.03 1.98 -4.73
C LEU A 30 10.32 1.25 -5.11
N GLU A 31 10.37 0.65 -6.30
CA GLU A 31 11.57 -0.02 -6.82
C GLU A 31 12.74 0.97 -6.95
N LYS A 32 12.49 2.15 -7.53
CA LYS A 32 13.51 3.22 -7.63
C LYS A 32 14.01 3.70 -6.27
N ALA A 33 13.15 3.68 -5.26
CA ALA A 33 13.50 4.02 -3.88
C ALA A 33 14.19 2.87 -3.12
N ASN A 34 14.37 1.69 -3.73
CA ASN A 34 14.88 0.47 -3.10
C ASN A 34 14.10 0.09 -1.83
N ILE A 35 12.77 0.25 -1.84
CA ILE A 35 11.91 -0.12 -0.72
C ILE A 35 11.32 -1.51 -1.02
N PRO A 36 11.70 -2.57 -0.27
CA PRO A 36 11.10 -3.87 -0.44
C PRO A 36 9.61 -3.83 -0.08
N PHE A 37 8.76 -4.39 -0.94
CA PHE A 37 7.30 -4.36 -0.74
C PHE A 37 6.63 -5.62 -1.26
N VAL A 38 5.40 -5.86 -0.80
CA VAL A 38 4.45 -6.77 -1.41
C VAL A 38 3.13 -6.04 -1.57
N ARG A 39 2.46 -6.21 -2.71
CA ARG A 39 1.16 -5.59 -3.01
C ARG A 39 0.20 -6.63 -3.56
N TYR A 40 -1.06 -6.50 -3.17
CA TYR A 40 -2.19 -7.26 -3.68
C TYR A 40 -3.37 -6.30 -3.87
N ALA A 41 -3.72 -6.02 -5.13
CA ALA A 41 -4.64 -4.94 -5.47
C ALA A 41 -4.22 -3.61 -4.82
N ASP A 42 -5.06 -3.03 -3.97
CA ASP A 42 -4.84 -1.80 -3.21
C ASP A 42 -4.18 -2.02 -1.84
N ASP A 43 -4.13 -3.25 -1.33
CA ASP A 43 -3.47 -3.58 -0.07
C ASP A 43 -1.98 -3.87 -0.29
N PHE A 44 -1.10 -3.27 0.52
CA PHE A 44 0.35 -3.47 0.42
C PHE A 44 1.06 -3.39 1.77
N LEU A 45 2.24 -4.01 1.82
CA LEU A 45 3.18 -3.94 2.93
C LEU A 45 4.53 -3.43 2.41
N LEU A 46 5.18 -2.60 3.22
CA LEU A 46 6.52 -2.07 2.98
C LEU A 46 7.43 -2.59 4.10
N PHE A 47 8.61 -3.06 3.75
CA PHE A 47 9.57 -3.61 4.70
C PHE A 47 10.79 -2.71 4.81
N THR A 48 11.19 -2.41 6.04
CA THR A 48 12.38 -1.61 6.33
C THR A 48 13.11 -2.18 7.54
N SER A 49 14.39 -1.83 7.70
CA SER A 49 15.22 -2.32 8.80
C SER A 49 15.01 -1.59 10.12
N SER A 50 14.34 -0.42 10.12
CA SER A 50 14.11 0.36 11.34
C SER A 50 12.81 1.17 11.27
N LYS A 51 12.26 1.49 12.44
CA LYS A 51 11.06 2.33 12.56
C LYS A 51 11.25 3.71 11.91
N ALA A 52 12.42 4.33 12.07
CA ALA A 52 12.71 5.63 11.47
C ALA A 52 12.70 5.57 9.93
N LEU A 53 13.19 4.47 9.34
CA LEU A 53 13.09 4.26 7.89
C LEU A 53 11.65 3.97 7.47
N ALA A 54 10.87 3.24 8.27
CA ALA A 54 9.45 3.01 8.00
C ALA A 54 8.64 4.31 7.98
N GLU A 55 8.89 5.23 8.90
CA GLU A 55 8.24 6.55 8.93
C GLU A 55 8.60 7.38 7.69
N LYS A 56 9.89 7.39 7.31
CA LYS A 56 10.33 8.04 6.06
C LYS A 56 9.70 7.41 4.81
N ALA A 57 9.61 6.08 4.77
CA ALA A 57 8.99 5.36 3.66
C ALA A 57 7.49 5.67 3.59
N LEU A 58 6.81 5.78 4.72
CA LEU A 58 5.39 6.16 4.79
C LEU A 58 5.17 7.56 4.22
N ASP A 59 6.01 8.54 4.57
CA ASP A 59 5.91 9.89 4.02
C ASP A 59 6.23 9.95 2.53
N HIS A 60 7.20 9.15 2.07
CA HIS A 60 7.49 9.01 0.65
C HIS A 60 6.30 8.44 -0.13
N VAL A 61 5.69 7.38 0.38
CA VAL A 61 4.50 6.73 -0.19
C VAL A 61 3.31 7.68 -0.25
N ARG A 62 3.07 8.47 0.80
CA ARG A 62 2.04 9.53 0.78
C ARG A 62 2.26 10.50 -0.38
N GLY A 63 3.51 10.91 -0.61
CA GLY A 63 3.86 11.80 -1.70
C GLY A 63 3.67 11.18 -3.09
N ILE A 64 3.92 9.88 -3.26
CA ILE A 64 3.68 9.17 -4.53
C ILE A 64 2.18 9.04 -4.77
N LEU A 65 1.41 8.57 -3.78
CA LEU A 65 -0.03 8.37 -3.90
C LEU A 65 -0.77 9.69 -4.13
N ALA A 66 -0.35 10.78 -3.50
CA ALA A 66 -0.93 12.10 -3.75
C ALA A 66 -0.77 12.55 -5.22
N LYS A 67 0.32 12.18 -5.90
CA LYS A 67 0.49 12.46 -7.34
C LYS A 67 -0.44 11.62 -8.22
N LEU A 68 -0.93 10.51 -7.69
CA LEU A 68 -1.92 9.65 -8.30
C LEU A 68 -3.34 9.99 -7.81
N ASP A 69 -3.56 11.14 -7.16
CA ASP A 69 -4.85 11.51 -6.55
C ASP A 69 -5.42 10.43 -5.60
N LEU A 70 -4.55 9.67 -4.94
CA LEU A 70 -4.89 8.63 -3.98
C LEU A 70 -4.49 9.03 -2.56
N GLU A 71 -5.28 8.58 -1.59
CA GLU A 71 -5.03 8.80 -0.17
C GLU A 71 -4.93 7.49 0.60
N LEU A 72 -4.04 7.45 1.59
CA LEU A 72 -3.93 6.33 2.51
C LEU A 72 -5.08 6.33 3.51
N HIS A 73 -5.62 5.15 3.80
CA HIS A 73 -6.67 5.00 4.78
C HIS A 73 -6.11 5.12 6.21
N SER A 74 -6.28 6.27 6.84
CA SER A 74 -5.65 6.63 8.13
C SER A 74 -5.91 5.64 9.27
N GLY A 75 -7.07 4.97 9.28
CA GLY A 75 -7.40 3.94 10.27
C GLY A 75 -6.78 2.56 10.02
N LYS A 76 -6.37 2.25 8.78
CA LYS A 76 -5.76 0.95 8.41
C LYS A 76 -4.24 1.03 8.33
N THR A 77 -3.71 2.17 7.88
CA THR A 77 -2.28 2.39 7.69
C THR A 77 -1.57 2.56 9.03
N ARG A 78 -0.57 1.71 9.30
CA ARG A 78 0.25 1.80 10.51
C ARG A 78 1.69 1.37 10.25
N VAL A 79 2.62 1.97 10.99
CA VAL A 79 3.99 1.46 11.13
C VAL A 79 4.01 0.49 12.29
N ALA A 80 4.35 -0.77 12.03
CA ALA A 80 4.39 -1.82 13.04
C ALA A 80 5.61 -2.72 12.84
N ARG A 81 6.06 -3.36 13.93
CA ARG A 81 7.07 -4.42 13.85
C ARG A 81 6.39 -5.68 13.29
N SER A 82 7.07 -6.39 12.40
CA SER A 82 6.61 -7.70 11.92
C SER A 82 6.33 -8.61 13.11
N SER A 83 5.15 -9.19 13.14
CA SER A 83 4.71 -10.11 14.20
C SER A 83 3.47 -10.89 13.74
N PRO A 84 3.18 -12.05 14.35
CA PRO A 84 1.99 -12.84 14.04
C PRO A 84 0.64 -12.14 14.30
N GLU A 85 0.65 -11.00 15.01
CA GLU A 85 -0.53 -10.15 15.22
C GLU A 85 -0.90 -9.38 13.94
N LEU A 86 0.05 -9.22 13.02
CA LEU A 86 -0.18 -8.59 11.74
C LEU A 86 -0.62 -9.66 10.73
N VAL A 87 -1.83 -9.52 10.23
CA VAL A 87 -2.44 -10.41 9.23
C VAL A 87 -2.51 -9.67 7.90
N PHE A 88 -2.03 -10.29 6.83
CA PHE A 88 -2.10 -9.80 5.46
C PHE A 88 -2.68 -10.90 4.57
N LEU A 89 -3.80 -10.63 3.90
CA LEU A 89 -4.52 -11.59 3.05
C LEU A 89 -4.87 -12.93 3.74
N GLY A 90 -5.13 -12.89 5.05
CA GLY A 90 -5.43 -14.08 5.86
C GLY A 90 -4.19 -14.79 6.43
N GLU A 91 -2.99 -14.42 5.98
CA GLU A 91 -1.74 -14.99 6.46
C GLU A 91 -1.09 -14.13 7.55
N ARG A 92 -0.52 -14.78 8.56
CA ARG A 92 0.18 -14.09 9.67
C ARG A 92 1.63 -13.82 9.33
N LEU A 93 2.10 -12.61 9.62
CA LEU A 93 3.50 -12.30 9.41
C LEU A 93 4.41 -13.03 10.42
N PRO A 94 5.62 -13.44 10.00
CA PRO A 94 6.58 -14.05 10.92
C PRO A 94 7.18 -13.01 11.86
N ASN A 95 7.75 -13.48 12.96
CA ASN A 95 8.64 -12.65 13.76
C ASN A 95 9.90 -12.31 12.95
N PRO A 96 10.44 -11.09 13.07
CA PRO A 96 11.69 -10.74 12.42
C PRO A 96 12.79 -11.65 12.95
N LYS A 97 13.61 -12.16 12.04
CA LYS A 97 14.82 -12.91 12.41
C LYS A 97 15.74 -11.96 13.19
N GLN A 98 16.27 -12.44 14.32
CA GLN A 98 17.24 -11.71 15.14
C GLN A 98 18.49 -11.38 14.34
#